data_AF-A0A7S0BBN2-F1
#
_entry.id   AF-A0A7S0BBN2-F1
#
_cell.length_a   1.000
_cell.length_b   1.000
_cell.length_c   1.000
_cell.angle_alpha   90.00
_cell.angle_beta   90.00
_cell.angle_gamma   90.00
#
_symmetry.space_group_name_H-M   'P 1'
#
loop_
_entity.id
_entity.type
_entity.pdbx_description
1 polymer ?
#
loop_
_entity_poly.entity_id
_entity_poly.type
_entity_poly.pdbx_seq_one_letter_code
_entity_poly.pdbx_strand_id
1 'polypeptide(L)'
;MAPRETWALPGKGARFGTKLAMLVEKMHELREQDGIAKVILFVQFDDLKTQVAAALRECRLPTAQLRGTATQRAFTIRDWQENPASRTFVLLLSLAESASGANL
;
A
#
# COMPACT_ATOMS: atom_id res chain seq x y z
N MET A 1 -13.61 -20.08 15.25
CA MET A 1 -12.58 -20.30 14.22
C MET A 1 -13.29 -20.27 12.87
N ALA A 2 -13.30 -19.11 12.21
CA ALA A 2 -14.00 -18.95 10.93
C ALA A 2 -13.27 -19.71 9.80
N PRO A 3 -13.96 -20.08 8.71
CA PRO A 3 -13.30 -20.58 7.51
C PRO A 3 -12.27 -19.57 7.01
N ARG A 4 -11.12 -20.05 6.55
CA ARG A 4 -10.20 -19.22 5.77
C ARG A 4 -10.79 -19.12 4.36
N GLU A 5 -11.63 -18.12 4.13
CA GLU A 5 -12.14 -17.85 2.80
C GLU A 5 -10.96 -17.48 1.90
N THR A 6 -10.59 -18.41 1.02
CA THR A 6 -9.48 -18.26 0.08
C THR A 6 -9.86 -17.22 -0.95
N TRP A 7 -9.54 -15.97 -0.61
CA TRP A 7 -9.79 -14.76 -1.38
C TRP A 7 -9.16 -14.80 -2.79
N ALA A 8 -8.25 -15.76 -3.04
CA ALA A 8 -7.59 -16.16 -4.29
C ALA A 8 -8.34 -15.74 -5.54
N LEU A 9 -8.14 -14.47 -5.93
CA LEU A 9 -8.95 -13.80 -6.95
C LEU A 9 -8.77 -14.56 -8.28
N PRO A 10 -9.79 -15.29 -8.78
CA PRO A 10 -9.60 -16.19 -9.91
C PRO A 10 -9.17 -15.39 -11.13
N GLY A 11 -7.97 -15.68 -11.63
CA GLY A 11 -7.28 -14.95 -12.69
C GLY A 11 -6.66 -13.59 -12.31
N LYS A 12 -7.08 -12.94 -11.22
CA LYS A 12 -6.65 -11.56 -10.89
C LYS A 12 -5.34 -11.49 -10.10
N GLY A 13 -5.11 -12.40 -9.14
CA GLY A 13 -3.83 -12.51 -8.44
C GLY A 13 -2.70 -13.00 -9.37
N ALA A 14 -3.02 -13.96 -10.23
CA ALA A 14 -2.08 -14.56 -11.19
C ALA A 14 -1.42 -13.53 -12.12
N ARG A 15 -2.17 -12.51 -12.57
CA ARG A 15 -1.66 -11.44 -13.46
C ARG A 15 -0.44 -10.69 -12.90
N PHE A 16 -0.31 -10.60 -11.58
CA PHE A 16 0.75 -9.85 -10.91
C PHE A 16 1.82 -10.74 -10.26
N GLY A 17 1.72 -12.06 -10.43
CA GLY A 17 2.62 -13.05 -9.84
C GLY A 17 2.37 -13.29 -8.33
N THR A 18 2.74 -14.48 -7.86
CA THR A 18 2.38 -15.02 -6.55
C THR A 18 2.74 -14.09 -5.38
N LYS A 19 3.90 -13.41 -5.43
CA LYS A 19 4.33 -12.50 -4.35
C LYS A 19 3.40 -11.30 -4.17
N LEU A 20 2.89 -10.72 -5.26
CA LEU A 20 2.01 -9.55 -5.19
C LEU A 20 0.57 -9.96 -4.88
N ALA A 21 0.14 -11.16 -5.29
CA ALA A 21 -1.09 -11.78 -4.81
C ALA A 21 -1.08 -11.94 -3.28
N MET A 22 -0.08 -12.65 -2.72
CA MET A 22 0.06 -12.84 -1.27
C MET A 22 0.16 -11.52 -0.48
N LEU A 23 0.73 -10.47 -1.08
CA LEU A 23 0.76 -9.15 -0.46
C LEU A 23 -0.63 -8.49 -0.40
N VAL A 24 -1.38 -8.50 -1.51
CA VAL A 24 -2.75 -7.99 -1.55
C VAL A 24 -3.64 -8.70 -0.53
N GLU A 25 -3.49 -10.02 -0.37
CA GLU A 25 -4.21 -10.79 0.65
C GLU A 25 -3.87 -10.37 2.07
N LYS A 26 -2.58 -10.27 2.41
CA LYS A 26 -2.15 -9.84 3.74
C LYS A 26 -2.65 -8.41 4.06
N MET A 27 -2.78 -7.56 3.04
CA MET A 27 -3.35 -6.21 3.15
C MET A 27 -4.87 -6.22 3.42
N HIS A 28 -5.62 -7.17 2.86
CA HIS A 28 -7.04 -7.36 3.20
C HIS A 28 -7.19 -7.94 4.61
N GLU A 29 -6.48 -9.02 4.94
CA GLU A 29 -6.50 -9.64 6.28
C GLU A 29 -6.19 -8.62 7.39
N LEU A 30 -5.18 -7.76 7.20
CA LEU A 30 -4.82 -6.71 8.15
C LEU A 30 -5.95 -5.70 8.37
N ARG A 31 -6.64 -5.29 7.30
CA ARG A 31 -7.69 -4.28 7.34
C ARG A 31 -9.02 -4.81 7.91
N GLU A 32 -9.22 -6.12 7.88
CA GLU A 32 -10.33 -6.82 8.53
C GLU A 32 -10.05 -7.07 10.02
N GLN A 33 -8.78 -7.30 10.38
CA GLN A 33 -8.34 -7.48 11.77
C GLN A 33 -8.23 -6.15 12.52
N ASP A 34 -7.78 -5.10 11.84
CA ASP A 34 -7.66 -3.74 12.36
C ASP A 34 -8.03 -2.72 11.27
N GLY A 35 -9.23 -2.13 11.41
CA GLY A 35 -9.76 -1.13 10.48
C GLY A 35 -9.06 0.24 10.52
N ILE A 36 -8.19 0.49 11.51
CA ILE A 36 -7.37 1.72 11.61
C ILE A 36 -5.88 1.48 11.32
N ALA A 37 -5.47 0.23 11.09
CA ALA A 37 -4.11 -0.10 10.67
C ALA A 37 -3.72 0.63 9.38
N LYS A 38 -2.44 0.99 9.28
CA LYS A 38 -1.86 1.67 8.11
C LYS A 38 -0.55 0.98 7.76
N VAL A 39 -0.24 0.83 6.47
CA VAL A 39 0.90 0.03 6.01
C VAL A 39 1.87 0.86 5.17
N ILE A 40 3.16 0.82 5.52
CA ILE A 40 4.24 1.36 4.68
C ILE A 40 4.76 0.24 3.79
N LEU A 41 4.80 0.46 2.47
CA LEU A 41 5.24 -0.52 1.49
C LEU A 41 6.45 0.01 0.72
N PHE A 42 7.62 -0.56 1.01
CA PHE A 42 8.87 -0.24 0.35
C PHE A 42 9.10 -1.11 -0.89
N VAL A 43 9.53 -0.49 -1.99
CA VAL A 43 9.98 -1.17 -3.21
C VAL A 43 11.32 -0.61 -3.69
N GLN A 44 12.13 -1.44 -4.35
CA GLN A 44 13.50 -1.06 -4.72
C GLN A 44 13.57 -0.17 -5.98
N PHE A 45 12.67 -0.39 -6.94
CA PHE A 45 12.71 0.24 -8.27
C PHE A 45 11.36 0.87 -8.63
N ASP A 46 11.37 2.00 -9.33
CA ASP A 46 10.15 2.76 -9.67
C ASP A 46 9.25 2.08 -10.71
N ASP A 47 9.80 1.23 -11.58
CA ASP A 47 9.00 0.36 -12.47
C ASP A 47 8.19 -0.65 -11.66
N LEU A 48 8.82 -1.27 -10.65
CA LEU A 48 8.13 -2.15 -9.70
C LEU A 48 7.12 -1.37 -8.86
N LYS A 49 7.43 -0.12 -8.46
CA LYS A 49 6.47 0.77 -7.80
C LYS A 49 5.22 1.01 -8.65
N THR A 50 5.40 1.15 -9.96
CA THR A 50 4.30 1.35 -10.91
C THR A 50 3.43 0.09 -11.04
N GLN A 51 4.02 -1.10 -11.11
CA GLN A 51 3.26 -2.37 -11.12
C GLN A 51 2.52 -2.62 -9.78
N VAL A 52 3.17 -2.35 -8.65
CA VAL A 52 2.58 -2.47 -7.31
C VAL A 52 1.41 -1.50 -7.14
N ALA A 53 1.58 -0.23 -7.56
CA ALA A 53 0.50 0.76 -7.53
C ALA A 53 -0.69 0.35 -8.41
N ALA A 54 -0.44 -0.24 -9.58
CA ALA A 54 -1.49 -0.75 -10.45
C ALA A 54 -2.28 -1.89 -9.79
N ALA A 55 -1.60 -2.86 -9.17
CA ALA A 55 -2.22 -4.00 -8.47
C ALA A 55 -3.05 -3.56 -7.26
N LEU A 56 -2.49 -2.70 -6.38
CA LEU A 56 -3.19 -2.17 -5.20
C LEU A 56 -4.48 -1.43 -5.61
N ARG A 57 -4.40 -0.57 -6.63
CA ARG A 57 -5.56 0.11 -7.22
C ARG A 57 -6.58 -0.88 -7.78
N GLU A 58 -6.14 -1.89 -8.50
CA GLU A 58 -7.00 -2.93 -9.09
C GLU A 58 -7.65 -3.87 -8.06
N CYS A 59 -7.16 -3.90 -6.83
CA CYS A 59 -7.71 -4.62 -5.69
C CYS A 59 -8.39 -3.68 -4.66
N ARG A 60 -8.61 -2.41 -5.03
CA ARG A 60 -9.29 -1.39 -4.22
C ARG A 60 -8.62 -1.08 -2.87
N LEU A 61 -7.30 -1.26 -2.77
CA LEU A 61 -6.48 -0.87 -1.62
C LEU A 61 -6.05 0.60 -1.76
N PRO A 62 -6.57 1.53 -0.95
CA PRO A 62 -6.26 2.96 -1.10
C PRO A 62 -4.78 3.23 -0.82
N THR A 63 -4.09 3.87 -1.76
CA THR A 63 -2.63 4.00 -1.77
C THR A 63 -2.19 5.43 -2.07
N ALA A 64 -1.25 5.97 -1.28
CA ALA A 64 -0.55 7.22 -1.55
C ALA A 64 0.91 6.98 -1.97
N GLN A 65 1.52 7.99 -2.61
CA GLN A 65 2.93 8.04 -2.99
C GLN A 65 3.46 9.45 -2.78
N LEU A 66 4.73 9.60 -2.38
CA LEU A 66 5.33 10.90 -2.05
C LEU A 66 5.75 11.69 -3.30
N ARG A 67 4.76 12.32 -3.95
CA ARG A 67 4.95 13.11 -5.18
C ARG A 67 5.06 14.61 -4.89
N GLY A 68 5.69 15.34 -5.82
CA GLY A 68 5.83 16.79 -5.75
C GLY A 68 6.94 17.29 -4.81
N THR A 69 6.78 18.53 -4.33
CA THR A 69 7.74 19.25 -3.48
C THR A 69 7.82 18.68 -2.07
N ALA A 70 8.87 19.04 -1.31
CA ALA A 70 9.03 18.63 0.08
C ALA A 70 7.78 18.91 0.94
N THR A 71 7.15 20.08 0.77
CA THR A 71 5.91 20.47 1.48
C THR A 71 4.73 19.55 1.12
N GLN A 72 4.58 19.18 -0.16
CA GLN A 72 3.52 18.26 -0.60
C GLN A 72 3.73 16.83 -0.08
N ARG A 73 4.99 16.38 -0.01
CA ARG A 73 5.34 15.09 0.60
C ARG A 73 5.08 15.09 2.11
N ALA A 74 5.51 16.13 2.81
CA ALA A 74 5.29 16.30 4.25
C ALA A 74 3.79 16.36 4.60
N PHE A 75 2.98 17.06 3.80
CA PHE A 75 1.52 17.04 3.93
C PHE A 75 0.92 15.64 3.72
N THR A 76 1.41 14.91 2.70
CA THR A 76 0.96 13.53 2.41
C THR A 76 1.30 12.57 3.55
N ILE A 77 2.50 12.69 4.14
CA ILE A 77 2.91 11.93 5.33
C ILE A 77 2.01 12.28 6.51
N ARG A 78 1.77 13.57 6.77
CA ARG A 78 0.95 14.03 7.89
C ARG A 78 -0.50 13.57 7.79
N ASP A 79 -1.13 13.69 6.62
CA ASP A 79 -2.49 13.14 6.41
C ASP A 79 -2.52 11.62 6.63
N TRP A 80 -1.55 10.90 6.07
CA TRP A 80 -1.47 9.46 6.24
C TRP A 80 -1.21 9.05 7.71
N GLN A 81 -0.42 9.78 8.49
CA GLN A 81 -0.22 9.54 9.93
C GLN A 81 -1.42 10.01 10.76
N GLU A 82 -1.62 11.32 10.86
CA GLU A 82 -2.40 12.02 11.90
C GLU A 82 -3.91 12.05 11.62
N ASN A 83 -4.36 12.00 10.35
CA ASN A 83 -5.79 12.14 10.03
C ASN A 83 -6.54 10.78 10.23
N PRO A 84 -7.50 10.69 11.17
CA PRO A 84 -8.29 9.47 11.38
C PRO A 84 -9.37 9.27 10.30
N ALA A 85 -9.70 10.30 9.54
CA ALA A 85 -10.61 10.23 8.39
C ALA A 85 -9.88 10.02 7.05
N SER A 86 -8.53 9.94 7.05
CA SER A 86 -7.80 9.62 5.82
C SER A 86 -8.14 8.21 5.37
N ARG A 87 -8.63 8.10 4.13
CA ARG A 87 -8.95 6.80 3.52
C ARG A 87 -7.70 6.06 3.05
N THR A 88 -6.53 6.68 3.14
CA THR A 88 -5.25 6.15 2.66
C THR A 88 -4.75 5.03 3.57
N PHE A 89 -4.76 3.81 3.07
CA PHE A 89 -4.32 2.63 3.83
C PHE A 89 -2.81 2.37 3.64
N VAL A 90 -2.33 2.39 2.40
CA VAL A 90 -0.94 2.09 2.04
C VAL A 90 -0.16 3.37 1.67
N LEU A 91 1.00 3.57 2.30
CA LEU A 91 2.01 4.53 1.84
C LEU A 91 3.07 3.78 1.04
N LEU A 92 3.09 3.96 -0.28
CA LEU A 92 3.97 3.24 -1.22
C LEU A 92 5.19 4.11 -1.57
N LEU A 93 6.39 3.61 -1.25
CA LEU A 93 7.66 4.34 -1.34
C LEU A 93 8.70 3.57 -2.16
N SER A 94 9.47 4.24 -3.02
CA SER A 94 10.74 3.67 -3.50
C SER A 94 11.85 3.85 -2.46
N LEU A 95 12.91 3.05 -2.52
CA LEU A 95 14.09 3.24 -1.65
C LEU A 95 14.71 4.65 -1.83
N ALA A 96 14.68 5.20 -3.04
CA ALA A 96 15.16 6.55 -3.32
C ALA A 96 14.30 7.65 -2.65
N GLU A 97 12.98 7.45 -2.56
CA GLU A 97 12.10 8.34 -1.79
C GLU A 97 12.26 8.15 -0.27
N SER A 98 12.58 6.92 0.16
CA SER A 98 12.74 6.56 1.58
C SER A 98 14.03 7.12 2.18
N ALA A 99 15.09 7.19 1.38
CA ALA A 99 16.38 7.75 1.77
C ALA A 99 16.36 9.28 1.99
N SER A 100 15.27 9.98 1.66
CA SER A 100 15.19 11.45 1.77
C SER A 100 14.89 11.98 3.18
N GLY A 101 15.10 11.19 4.23
CA GLY A 101 14.97 11.64 5.63
C GLY A 101 13.53 11.91 6.10
N ALA A 102 12.53 11.24 5.51
CA ALA A 102 11.15 11.31 6.00
C ALA A 102 11.03 10.63 7.38
N ASN A 103 10.70 11.40 8.41
CA ASN A 103 10.37 10.86 9.74
C ASN A 103 8.96 10.27 9.69
N LEU A 104 8.83 8.96 9.97
CA LEU A 104 7.62 8.14 9.74
C LEU A 104 7.17 7.43 11.01
#